data_AF-A0AA36CNS1-F1
#
_entry.id   AF-A0AA36CNS1-F1
#
_cell.length_a   1.000
_cell.length_b   1.000
_cell.length_c   1.000
_cell.angle_alpha   90.00
_cell.angle_beta   90.00
_cell.angle_gamma   90.00
#
_symmetry.space_group_name_H-M   'P 1'
#
loop_
_entity.id
_entity.type
_entity.pdbx_description
1 polymer ?
#
loop_
_entity_poly.entity_id
_entity_poly.type
_entity_poly.pdbx_seq_one_letter_code
_entity_poly.pdbx_strand_id
1 'polypeptide(L)'
;MEFSFCRRVVVTTWDGHGFRSATLNAYNSLNSGNSRMGSLVEGLSTCERLQCDTTVGYGGSPDESGETTLDALLIDGPGHRMAAVAQLRRVRDAARVAWAVMNHTQHTMIVGEQATRFALQMGFKEENLTTPASLLMMDVWRRNNCQPNFWKNVNPTPTKSCGPYQPASATENLEKMVLSNRIIDRFHHDTIGMVVIDDSGEVSAGTSTNGARYKHRNE
;
A
#
# COMPACT_ATOMS: atom_id res chain seq x y z
N MET A 1 27.72 -30.27 -19.22
CA MET A 1 26.35 -30.17 -18.67
C MET A 1 26.38 -29.09 -17.62
N GLU A 2 26.06 -27.85 -17.98
CA GLU A 2 25.75 -26.83 -16.99
C GLU A 2 24.39 -27.17 -16.41
N PHE A 3 24.33 -27.48 -15.11
CA PHE A 3 23.07 -27.51 -14.41
C PHE A 3 22.55 -26.08 -14.30
N SER A 4 21.75 -25.64 -15.27
CA SER A 4 20.94 -24.43 -15.11
C SER A 4 19.86 -24.73 -14.08
N PHE A 5 20.19 -24.53 -12.81
CA PHE A 5 19.26 -24.64 -11.69
C PHE A 5 18.71 -23.25 -11.35
N CYS A 6 18.12 -22.54 -12.32
CA CYS A 6 17.30 -21.38 -11.97
C CYS A 6 15.93 -21.89 -11.49
N ARG A 7 15.83 -22.12 -10.18
CA ARG A 7 14.55 -22.42 -9.54
C ARG A 7 13.72 -21.14 -9.58
N ARG A 8 12.46 -21.28 -10.00
CA ARG A 8 11.45 -20.24 -9.79
C ARG A 8 11.36 -19.96 -8.30
N VAL A 9 11.46 -18.69 -7.93
CA VAL A 9 11.41 -18.25 -6.54
C VAL A 9 10.39 -17.14 -6.40
N VAL A 10 9.53 -17.26 -5.40
CA VAL A 10 8.65 -16.17 -4.95
C VAL A 10 8.97 -15.90 -3.49
N VAL A 11 9.30 -14.66 -3.17
CA VAL A 11 9.52 -14.19 -1.80
C VAL A 11 8.53 -13.07 -1.53
N THR A 12 7.85 -13.14 -0.39
CA THR A 12 6.87 -12.12 0.03
C THR A 12 7.16 -11.72 1.46
N THR A 13 6.89 -10.46 1.80
CA THR A 13 6.90 -10.03 3.20
C THR A 13 5.78 -10.67 4.00
N TRP A 14 6.11 -10.91 5.27
CA TRP A 14 5.24 -11.43 6.33
C TRP A 14 4.77 -12.87 6.14
N ASP A 15 4.30 -13.46 7.22
CA ASP A 15 3.91 -14.87 7.27
C ASP A 15 2.45 -15.10 7.68
N GLY A 16 1.64 -14.03 7.73
CA GLY A 16 0.20 -14.14 7.96
C GLY A 16 -0.50 -14.94 6.85
N HIS A 17 -1.68 -15.51 7.16
CA HIS A 17 -2.42 -16.37 6.22
C HIS A 17 -2.58 -15.74 4.83
N GLY A 18 -2.99 -14.46 4.76
CA GLY A 18 -3.16 -13.76 3.49
C GLY A 18 -1.87 -13.61 2.68
N PHE A 19 -0.74 -13.33 3.34
CA PHE A 19 0.57 -13.22 2.69
C PHE A 19 1.09 -14.58 2.19
N ARG A 20 0.85 -15.66 2.94
CA ARG A 20 1.13 -17.04 2.49
C ARG A 20 0.28 -17.40 1.27
N SER A 21 -1.01 -17.05 1.26
CA SER A 21 -1.88 -17.22 0.10
C SER A 21 -1.41 -16.41 -1.11
N ALA A 22 -0.97 -15.16 -0.91
CA ALA A 22 -0.41 -14.32 -1.97
C ALA A 22 0.85 -14.95 -2.58
N THR A 23 1.76 -15.46 -1.75
CA THR A 23 2.97 -16.16 -2.19
C THR A 23 2.63 -17.41 -3.01
N LEU A 24 1.69 -18.23 -2.51
CA LEU A 24 1.26 -19.45 -3.20
C LEU A 24 0.59 -19.14 -4.54
N ASN A 25 -0.28 -18.13 -4.60
CA ASN A 25 -0.97 -17.76 -5.83
C ASN A 25 -0.02 -17.19 -6.89
N ALA A 26 0.95 -16.36 -6.49
CA ALA A 26 2.00 -15.90 -7.39
C ALA A 26 2.83 -17.06 -7.93
N TYR A 27 3.25 -17.98 -7.06
CA TYR A 27 4.03 -19.16 -7.46
C TYR A 27 3.24 -20.09 -8.40
N ASN A 28 1.96 -20.34 -8.11
CA ASN A 28 1.08 -21.14 -8.96
C ASN A 28 0.85 -20.45 -10.30
N SER A 29 0.61 -19.14 -10.32
CA SER A 29 0.48 -18.34 -11.53
C SER A 29 1.72 -18.50 -12.43
N LEU A 30 2.91 -18.42 -11.85
CA LEU A 30 4.18 -18.58 -12.57
C LEU A 30 4.34 -20.01 -13.11
N ASN A 31 3.97 -21.04 -12.34
CA ASN A 31 4.01 -22.43 -12.79
C ASN A 31 2.99 -22.77 -13.86
N SER A 32 1.87 -22.04 -13.91
CA SER A 32 0.87 -22.16 -14.98
C SER A 32 1.27 -21.46 -16.27
N GLY A 33 2.48 -20.88 -16.34
CA GLY A 33 3.02 -20.25 -17.55
C GLY A 33 2.66 -18.79 -17.72
N ASN A 34 2.12 -18.12 -16.70
CA ASN A 34 2.00 -16.66 -16.74
C ASN A 34 3.38 -15.99 -16.69
N SER A 35 3.45 -14.78 -17.22
CA SER A 35 4.67 -13.98 -17.16
C SER A 35 5.04 -13.63 -15.72
N ARG A 36 6.33 -13.45 -15.45
CA ARG A 36 6.86 -13.01 -14.16
C ARG A 36 6.12 -11.78 -13.60
N MET A 37 5.88 -10.77 -14.44
CA MET A 37 5.09 -9.59 -14.08
C MET A 37 3.62 -9.92 -13.78
N GLY A 38 2.99 -10.79 -14.57
CA GLY A 38 1.62 -11.25 -14.30
C GLY A 38 1.50 -12.01 -12.98
N SER A 39 2.48 -12.85 -12.66
CA SER A 39 2.56 -13.59 -11.40
C SER A 39 2.79 -12.67 -10.19
N LEU A 40 3.66 -11.67 -10.32
CA LEU A 40 3.86 -10.63 -9.32
C LEU A 40 2.54 -9.87 -9.05
N VAL A 41 1.88 -9.40 -10.11
CA VAL A 41 0.62 -8.66 -10.00
C VAL A 41 -0.47 -9.53 -9.36
N GLU A 42 -0.56 -10.81 -9.70
CA GLU A 42 -1.55 -11.72 -9.08
C GLU A 42 -1.28 -11.94 -7.58
N GLY A 43 -0.02 -12.05 -7.18
CA GLY A 43 0.36 -12.14 -5.77
C GLY A 43 -0.03 -10.90 -4.97
N LEU A 44 0.32 -9.72 -5.47
CA LEU A 44 -0.06 -8.44 -4.84
C LEU A 44 -1.59 -8.27 -4.78
N SER A 45 -2.28 -8.53 -5.90
CA SER A 45 -3.75 -8.47 -6.00
C SER A 45 -4.44 -9.46 -5.06
N THR A 46 -3.82 -10.61 -4.78
CA THR A 46 -4.34 -11.57 -3.80
C THR A 46 -4.40 -10.95 -2.42
N CYS A 47 -3.35 -10.24 -1.98
CA CYS A 47 -3.38 -9.59 -0.67
C CYS A 47 -4.31 -8.37 -0.62
N GLU A 48 -4.43 -7.61 -1.71
CA GLU A 48 -5.41 -6.52 -1.82
C GLU A 48 -6.84 -7.03 -1.63
N ARG A 49 -7.16 -8.20 -2.19
CA ARG A 49 -8.48 -8.83 -2.08
C ARG A 49 -8.72 -9.48 -0.72
N LEU A 50 -7.68 -10.09 -0.13
CA LEU A 50 -7.77 -10.72 1.20
C LEU A 50 -7.63 -9.73 2.35
N GLN A 51 -7.40 -8.44 2.05
CA GLN A 51 -7.25 -7.38 3.04
C GLN A 51 -6.17 -7.73 4.09
N CYS A 52 -5.01 -8.22 3.61
CA CYS A 52 -3.94 -8.79 4.44
C CYS A 52 -3.58 -7.86 5.61
N ASP A 53 -3.71 -8.38 6.84
CA ASP A 53 -3.53 -7.70 8.12
C ASP A 53 -4.22 -6.32 8.25
N THR A 54 -5.21 -6.02 7.40
CA THR A 54 -5.88 -4.71 7.26
C THR A 54 -4.95 -3.55 6.85
N THR A 55 -3.82 -3.88 6.23
CA THR A 55 -2.80 -2.93 5.78
C THR A 55 -2.54 -2.97 4.27
N VAL A 56 -3.20 -3.89 3.55
CA VAL A 56 -3.17 -3.97 2.09
C VAL A 56 -4.60 -4.05 1.55
N GLY A 57 -4.92 -3.26 0.52
CA GLY A 57 -6.21 -3.29 -0.18
C GLY A 57 -7.33 -2.51 0.51
N TYR A 58 -8.57 -2.71 0.11
CA TYR A 58 -9.68 -1.91 0.65
C TYR A 58 -9.99 -2.23 2.13
N GLY A 59 -10.73 -1.34 2.80
CA GLY A 59 -11.24 -1.57 4.15
C GLY A 59 -10.20 -1.56 5.27
N GLY A 60 -8.96 -1.17 4.95
CA GLY A 60 -7.84 -1.07 5.86
C GLY A 60 -7.32 0.36 5.98
N SER A 61 -6.66 0.63 7.11
CA SER A 61 -5.81 1.80 7.38
C SER A 61 -6.28 3.13 6.74
N PRO A 62 -7.45 3.66 7.13
CA PRO A 62 -7.93 4.95 6.64
C PRO A 62 -7.00 6.10 7.07
N ASP A 63 -6.99 7.19 6.31
CA ASP A 63 -6.34 8.45 6.69
C ASP A 63 -7.13 9.20 7.78
N GLU A 64 -6.63 10.36 8.23
CA GLU A 64 -7.29 11.15 9.28
C GLU A 64 -8.71 11.65 8.89
N SER A 65 -9.05 11.67 7.60
CA SER A 65 -10.40 11.98 7.12
C SER A 65 -11.35 10.78 7.14
N GLY A 66 -10.79 9.57 7.25
CA GLY A 66 -11.51 8.31 7.21
C GLY A 66 -11.49 7.63 5.84
N GLU A 67 -10.75 8.18 4.87
CA GLU A 67 -10.67 7.60 3.54
C GLU A 67 -9.52 6.59 3.46
N THR A 68 -9.81 5.40 2.93
CA THR A 68 -8.79 4.44 2.52
C THR A 68 -8.26 4.82 1.13
N THR A 69 -6.95 5.04 1.04
CA THR A 69 -6.23 5.27 -0.23
C THR A 69 -5.12 4.24 -0.40
N LEU A 70 -4.84 3.84 -1.63
CA LEU A 70 -3.93 2.74 -1.94
C LEU A 70 -2.68 3.23 -2.67
N ASP A 71 -1.54 2.65 -2.34
CA ASP A 71 -0.25 2.88 -3.00
C ASP A 71 0.26 1.54 -3.56
N ALA A 72 0.77 1.54 -4.79
CA ALA A 72 1.40 0.36 -5.39
C ALA A 72 2.55 0.75 -6.33
N LEU A 73 3.61 -0.05 -6.34
CA LEU A 73 4.77 0.11 -7.23
C LEU A 73 5.14 -1.25 -7.80
N LEU A 74 5.46 -1.29 -9.08
CA LEU A 74 5.95 -2.46 -9.79
C LEU A 74 7.25 -2.13 -10.51
N ILE A 75 8.18 -3.07 -10.48
CA ILE A 75 9.48 -3.01 -11.16
C ILE A 75 9.67 -4.30 -11.94
N ASP A 76 9.94 -4.16 -13.23
CA ASP A 76 10.33 -5.23 -14.15
C ASP A 76 11.83 -5.09 -14.43
N GLY A 77 12.65 -6.02 -13.92
CA GLY A 77 14.10 -5.96 -14.04
C GLY A 77 14.56 -5.88 -15.49
N PRO A 78 14.11 -6.78 -16.37
CA PRO A 78 14.32 -6.69 -17.81
C PRO A 78 13.73 -5.42 -18.40
N GLY A 79 14.55 -4.69 -19.14
CA GLY A 79 14.17 -3.41 -19.74
C GLY A 79 13.95 -2.28 -18.72
N HIS A 80 14.23 -2.50 -17.43
CA HIS A 80 14.19 -1.50 -16.36
C HIS A 80 12.86 -0.72 -16.29
N ARG A 81 11.73 -1.41 -16.54
CA ARG A 81 10.42 -0.76 -16.53
C ARG A 81 9.92 -0.63 -15.11
N MET A 82 9.33 0.51 -14.78
CA MET A 82 8.74 0.74 -13.48
C MET A 82 7.44 1.54 -13.62
N ALA A 83 6.49 1.25 -12.75
CA ALA A 83 5.24 1.99 -12.69
C ALA A 83 4.65 2.00 -11.29
N ALA A 84 4.01 3.10 -10.92
CA ALA A 84 3.41 3.29 -9.62
C ALA A 84 2.09 4.06 -9.68
N VAL A 85 1.26 3.78 -8.68
CA VAL A 85 0.17 4.64 -8.26
C VAL A 85 0.35 4.97 -6.79
N ALA A 86 0.05 6.21 -6.41
CA ALA A 86 -0.02 6.59 -5.00
C ALA A 86 -1.29 7.38 -4.73
N GLN A 87 -1.79 7.26 -3.51
CA GLN A 87 -3.04 7.86 -3.08
C GLN A 87 -4.19 7.50 -4.04
N LEU A 88 -4.19 6.28 -4.61
CA LEU A 88 -5.26 5.82 -5.48
C LEU A 88 -6.55 5.74 -4.66
N ARG A 89 -7.55 6.50 -5.10
CA ARG A 89 -8.85 6.59 -4.43
C ARG A 89 -9.85 5.70 -5.15
N ARG A 90 -10.75 5.08 -4.40
CA ARG A 90 -11.99 4.47 -4.90
C ARG A 90 -11.81 3.38 -5.97
N VAL A 91 -10.66 2.72 -6.03
CA VAL A 91 -10.38 1.57 -6.91
C VAL A 91 -9.61 0.52 -6.10
N ARG A 92 -10.07 -0.73 -6.11
CA ARG A 92 -9.49 -1.80 -5.25
C ARG A 92 -8.15 -2.32 -5.72
N ASP A 93 -7.97 -2.49 -7.03
CA ASP A 93 -6.86 -3.25 -7.61
C ASP A 93 -5.61 -2.39 -7.87
N ALA A 94 -5.02 -1.81 -6.83
CA ALA A 94 -3.92 -0.85 -6.97
C ALA A 94 -2.71 -1.40 -7.77
N ALA A 95 -2.30 -2.65 -7.51
CA ALA A 95 -1.24 -3.32 -8.26
C ALA A 95 -1.57 -3.47 -9.75
N ARG A 96 -2.84 -3.76 -10.09
CA ARG A 96 -3.28 -3.88 -11.49
C ARG A 96 -3.34 -2.51 -12.17
N VAL A 97 -3.72 -1.45 -11.44
CA VAL A 97 -3.67 -0.09 -11.97
C VAL A 97 -2.22 0.34 -12.23
N ALA A 98 -1.28 0.07 -11.31
CA ALA A 98 0.14 0.31 -11.55
C ALA A 98 0.65 -0.45 -12.78
N TRP A 99 0.21 -1.70 -12.99
CA TRP A 99 0.56 -2.45 -14.19
C TRP A 99 -0.04 -1.84 -15.47
N ALA A 100 -1.24 -1.28 -15.40
CA ALA A 100 -1.84 -0.54 -16.51
C ALA A 100 -1.04 0.75 -16.82
N VAL A 101 -0.55 1.48 -15.80
CA VAL A 101 0.35 2.63 -15.99
C VAL A 101 1.59 2.20 -16.77
N MET A 102 2.21 1.07 -16.40
CA MET A 102 3.39 0.52 -17.08
C MET A 102 3.16 0.23 -18.56
N ASN A 103 1.98 -0.28 -18.92
CA ASN A 103 1.71 -0.79 -20.26
C ASN A 103 1.03 0.24 -21.19
N HIS A 104 0.37 1.25 -20.63
CA HIS A 104 -0.49 2.16 -21.40
C HIS A 104 -0.10 3.63 -21.27
N THR A 105 1.03 3.94 -20.63
CA THR A 105 1.53 5.31 -20.53
C THR A 105 3.05 5.35 -20.70
N GLN A 106 3.58 6.54 -20.98
CA GLN A 106 5.02 6.82 -20.89
C GLN A 106 5.41 7.39 -19.51
N HIS A 107 4.47 7.47 -18.58
CA HIS A 107 4.71 7.95 -17.22
C HIS A 107 5.14 6.79 -16.32
N THR A 108 5.92 7.11 -15.29
CA THR A 108 6.23 6.15 -14.23
C THR A 108 5.19 6.19 -13.12
N MET A 109 4.62 7.34 -12.78
CA MET A 109 3.79 7.47 -11.59
C MET A 109 2.59 8.38 -11.83
N ILE A 110 1.41 7.95 -11.38
CA ILE A 110 0.18 8.74 -11.39
C ILE A 110 -0.43 8.70 -9.99
N VAL A 111 -0.91 9.84 -9.48
CA VAL A 111 -1.34 9.94 -8.08
C VAL A 111 -2.73 10.51 -7.88
N GLY A 112 -3.33 10.21 -6.72
CA GLY A 112 -4.56 10.83 -6.26
C GLY A 112 -5.76 10.55 -7.16
N GLU A 113 -6.61 11.57 -7.28
CA GLU A 113 -7.79 11.55 -8.14
C GLU A 113 -7.46 11.31 -9.63
N GLN A 114 -6.27 11.73 -10.08
CA GLN A 114 -5.83 11.49 -11.46
C GLN A 114 -5.54 10.01 -11.71
N ALA A 115 -5.05 9.29 -10.70
CA ALA A 115 -4.87 7.84 -10.79
C ALA A 115 -6.22 7.11 -10.90
N THR A 116 -7.24 7.57 -10.16
CA THR A 116 -8.62 7.06 -10.27
C THR A 116 -9.19 7.28 -11.66
N ARG A 117 -9.07 8.49 -12.20
CA ARG A 117 -9.54 8.81 -13.57
C ARG A 117 -8.85 7.96 -14.63
N PHE A 118 -7.53 7.79 -14.52
CA PHE A 118 -6.78 6.89 -15.39
C PHE A 118 -7.29 5.44 -15.27
N ALA A 119 -7.48 4.93 -14.05
CA ALA A 119 -7.99 3.59 -13.83
C ALA A 119 -9.37 3.38 -14.49
N LEU A 120 -10.27 4.36 -14.37
CA LEU A 120 -11.59 4.29 -15.02
C LEU A 120 -11.48 4.23 -16.55
N GLN A 121 -10.56 4.98 -17.16
CA GLN A 121 -10.29 4.91 -18.60
C GLN A 121 -9.76 3.54 -19.03
N MET A 122 -9.03 2.85 -18.16
CA MET A 122 -8.54 1.48 -18.38
C MET A 122 -9.58 0.40 -18.06
N GLY A 123 -10.81 0.79 -17.68
CA GLY A 123 -11.93 -0.14 -17.43
C GLY A 123 -12.02 -0.67 -16.00
N PHE A 124 -11.22 -0.15 -15.06
CA PHE A 124 -11.41 -0.44 -13.64
C PHE A 124 -12.72 0.19 -13.13
N LYS A 125 -13.28 -0.37 -12.05
CA LYS A 125 -14.52 0.13 -11.46
C LYS A 125 -14.23 1.05 -10.30
N GLU A 126 -14.95 2.16 -10.26
CA GLU A 126 -14.98 3.04 -9.09
C GLU A 126 -15.92 2.48 -8.03
N GLU A 127 -15.44 2.39 -6.79
CA GLU A 127 -16.20 1.86 -5.68
C GLU A 127 -15.70 2.39 -4.33
N ASN A 128 -16.57 2.36 -3.32
CA ASN A 128 -16.19 2.77 -1.98
C ASN A 128 -15.26 1.71 -1.35
N LEU A 129 -14.08 2.13 -0.90
CA LEU A 129 -13.11 1.27 -0.23
C LEU A 129 -13.40 1.13 1.28
N THR A 130 -14.37 1.85 1.81
CA THR A 130 -14.76 1.83 3.23
C THR A 130 -15.49 0.54 3.57
N THR A 131 -15.15 -0.06 4.72
CA THR A 131 -15.84 -1.20 5.32
C THR A 131 -16.31 -0.89 6.74
N PRO A 132 -17.22 -1.68 7.33
CA PRO A 132 -17.57 -1.56 8.74
C PRO A 132 -16.36 -1.59 9.68
N ALA A 133 -15.32 -2.37 9.33
CA ALA A 133 -14.08 -2.42 10.09
C ALA A 133 -13.33 -1.09 10.07
N SER A 134 -13.15 -0.47 8.89
CA SER A 134 -12.50 0.84 8.77
C SER A 134 -13.28 1.97 9.47
N LEU A 135 -14.62 1.89 9.46
CA LEU A 135 -15.46 2.84 10.20
C LEU A 135 -15.27 2.70 11.71
N LEU A 136 -15.23 1.46 12.22
CA LEU A 136 -14.96 1.19 13.63
C LEU A 136 -13.55 1.65 14.02
N MET A 137 -12.53 1.47 13.17
CA MET A 137 -11.18 1.98 13.39
C MET A 137 -11.21 3.51 13.60
N MET A 138 -11.87 4.24 12.70
CA MET A 138 -12.01 5.71 12.81
C MET A 138 -12.75 6.15 14.06
N ASP A 139 -13.82 5.44 14.43
CA ASP A 139 -14.63 5.74 15.60
C ASP A 139 -13.84 5.52 16.90
N VAL A 140 -13.10 4.41 17.01
CA VAL A 140 -12.18 4.14 18.13
C VAL A 140 -11.08 5.21 18.20
N TRP A 141 -10.47 5.56 17.08
CA TRP A 141 -9.40 6.56 17.01
C TRP A 141 -9.87 7.96 17.44
N ARG A 142 -11.06 8.38 16.99
CA ARG A 142 -11.66 9.66 17.38
C ARG A 142 -11.99 9.70 18.87
N ARG A 143 -12.54 8.61 19.44
CA ARG A 143 -12.76 8.52 20.90
C ARG A 143 -11.46 8.54 21.71
N ASN A 144 -10.36 8.08 21.11
CA ASN A 144 -9.03 8.12 21.71
C ASN A 144 -8.27 9.43 21.40
N ASN A 145 -8.98 10.55 21.25
CA ASN A 145 -8.38 11.88 20.97
C ASN A 145 -7.42 11.87 19.78
N CYS A 146 -7.74 11.12 18.73
CA CYS A 146 -6.93 10.99 17.52
C CYS A 146 -5.51 10.45 17.79
N GLN A 147 -5.36 9.53 18.74
CA GLN A 147 -4.10 8.87 19.03
C GLN A 147 -4.09 7.43 18.50
N PRO A 148 -3.03 6.99 17.78
CA PRO A 148 -1.84 7.77 17.38
C PRO A 148 -2.12 8.72 16.19
N ASN A 149 -1.29 9.75 16.00
CA ASN A 149 -1.24 10.52 14.75
C ASN A 149 0.20 10.92 14.41
N PHE A 150 0.39 11.53 13.24
CA PHE A 150 1.71 11.87 12.69
C PHE A 150 2.05 13.38 12.79
N TRP A 151 1.23 14.17 13.49
CA TRP A 151 1.47 15.61 13.64
C TRP A 151 2.52 15.89 14.71
N LYS A 152 3.32 16.94 14.50
CA LYS A 152 4.32 17.43 15.44
C LYS A 152 4.42 18.96 15.35
N ASN A 153 4.78 19.61 16.46
CA ASN A 153 5.00 21.06 16.53
C ASN A 153 3.78 21.89 16.06
N VAL A 154 2.58 21.46 16.46
CA VAL A 154 1.31 22.12 16.14
C VAL A 154 0.45 22.34 17.38
N ASN A 155 -0.51 23.25 17.28
CA ASN A 155 -1.54 23.56 18.27
C ASN A 155 -2.92 23.18 17.70
N PRO A 156 -3.78 22.46 18.44
CA PRO A 156 -3.57 21.94 19.80
C PRO A 156 -2.57 20.78 19.86
N THR A 157 -2.06 20.48 21.07
CA THR A 157 -0.96 19.51 21.25
C THR A 157 -1.31 18.13 20.67
N PRO A 158 -0.59 17.65 19.64
CA PRO A 158 -1.02 16.51 18.85
C PRO A 158 -1.00 15.18 19.61
N THR A 159 -0.29 15.07 20.73
CA THR A 159 -0.31 13.85 21.57
C THR A 159 -1.50 13.76 22.52
N LYS A 160 -2.32 14.82 22.62
CA LYS A 160 -3.42 14.92 23.59
C LYS A 160 -4.78 15.21 22.97
N SER A 161 -4.80 15.76 21.76
CA SER A 161 -6.02 16.25 21.12
C SER A 161 -6.01 16.01 19.63
N CYS A 162 -7.20 15.84 19.06
CA CYS A 162 -7.43 15.94 17.62
C CYS A 162 -7.18 17.37 17.09
N GLY A 163 -7.00 17.48 15.77
CA GLY A 163 -6.99 18.76 15.06
C GLY A 163 -8.39 19.41 14.95
N PRO A 164 -8.55 20.43 14.09
CA PRO A 164 -7.57 20.91 13.12
C PRO A 164 -6.34 21.51 13.80
N TYR A 165 -5.19 21.23 13.23
CA TYR A 165 -3.90 21.67 13.73
C TYR A 165 -3.43 22.92 13.00
N GLN A 166 -2.74 23.81 13.71
CA GLN A 166 -2.03 24.94 13.12
C GLN A 166 -0.59 24.97 13.63
N PRO A 167 0.37 25.53 12.86
CA PRO A 167 1.75 25.65 13.31
C PRO A 167 1.83 26.32 14.69
N ALA A 168 2.56 25.70 15.62
CA ALA A 168 2.82 26.32 16.91
C ALA A 168 3.73 27.56 16.74
N SER A 169 3.52 28.60 17.54
CA SER A 169 4.38 29.78 17.51
C SER A 169 5.78 29.44 18.04
N ALA A 170 6.83 29.93 17.39
CA ALA A 170 8.23 29.60 17.71
C ALA A 170 8.66 29.92 19.16
N THR A 171 7.87 30.73 19.87
CA THR A 171 8.09 31.14 21.27
C THR A 171 7.46 30.22 22.31
N GLU A 172 6.57 29.30 21.92
CA GLU A 172 6.01 28.31 22.83
C GLU A 172 6.94 27.09 22.87
N ASN A 173 7.85 27.13 23.85
CA ASN A 173 8.65 26.03 24.40
C ASN A 173 8.77 24.80 23.49
N LEU A 174 9.96 24.62 22.90
CA LEU A 174 10.49 23.29 22.61
C LEU A 174 10.57 22.50 23.92
N GLU A 175 9.44 22.04 24.43
CA GLU A 175 9.45 20.80 25.18
C GLU A 175 10.07 19.79 24.23
N LYS A 176 11.26 19.31 24.60
CA LYS A 176 11.89 18.12 24.04
C LYS A 176 10.91 16.97 24.29
N MET A 177 9.83 16.91 23.51
CA MET A 177 8.93 15.79 23.46
C MET A 177 9.71 14.69 22.77
N VAL A 178 10.37 13.93 23.63
CA VAL A 178 10.68 12.50 23.55
C VAL A 178 10.21 11.94 22.21
N LEU A 179 11.17 11.44 21.41
CA LEU A 179 10.88 10.56 20.28
C LEU A 179 9.79 9.59 20.74
N SER A 180 8.55 9.83 20.33
CA SER A 180 7.48 8.89 20.60
C SER A 180 7.93 7.59 19.96
N ASN A 181 7.91 6.51 20.75
CA ASN A 181 8.13 5.15 20.25
C ASN A 181 7.41 5.04 18.92
N ARG A 182 8.17 4.80 17.84
CA ARG A 182 7.62 4.72 16.49
C ARG A 182 6.42 3.77 16.54
N ILE A 183 5.22 4.28 16.26
CA ILE A 183 4.02 3.46 16.09
C ILE A 183 4.12 2.77 14.72
N ILE A 184 5.13 1.91 14.59
CA ILE A 184 5.38 1.06 13.43
C ILE A 184 5.39 -0.34 13.99
N ASP A 185 4.20 -0.92 14.06
CA ASP A 185 4.01 -2.34 14.31
C ASP A 185 3.30 -2.97 13.10
N ARG A 186 3.19 -4.30 13.15
CA ARG A 186 2.61 -5.11 12.09
C ARG A 186 1.18 -4.73 11.65
N PHE A 187 0.47 -3.95 12.45
CA PHE A 187 -0.91 -3.56 12.17
C PHE A 187 -1.05 -2.08 11.82
N HIS A 188 0.02 -1.29 11.90
CA HIS A 188 -0.03 0.17 11.70
C HIS A 188 0.71 0.64 10.45
N HIS A 189 1.62 -0.16 9.88
CA HIS A 189 2.41 0.22 8.69
C HIS A 189 2.79 -0.98 7.80
N ASP A 190 2.14 -2.13 7.96
CA ASP A 190 2.52 -3.29 7.14
C ASP A 190 2.13 -3.11 5.67
N THR A 191 2.83 -3.84 4.83
CA THR A 191 2.81 -3.68 3.38
C THR A 191 3.20 -5.02 2.80
N ILE A 192 2.53 -5.44 1.72
CA ILE A 192 3.03 -6.56 0.95
C ILE A 192 4.15 -6.06 0.03
N GLY A 193 5.33 -6.64 0.17
CA GLY A 193 6.40 -6.59 -0.82
C GLY A 193 6.59 -7.99 -1.37
N MET A 194 6.75 -8.12 -2.68
CA MET A 194 6.92 -9.40 -3.35
C MET A 194 8.03 -9.31 -4.40
N VAL A 195 8.84 -10.37 -4.47
CA VAL A 195 9.86 -10.58 -5.49
C VAL A 195 9.56 -11.91 -6.18
N VAL A 196 9.56 -11.89 -7.50
CA VAL A 196 9.36 -13.07 -8.36
C VAL A 196 10.59 -13.22 -9.24
N ILE A 197 11.19 -14.41 -9.21
CA ILE A 197 12.31 -14.82 -10.07
C ILE A 197 11.81 -15.99 -10.92
N ASP A 198 11.92 -15.88 -12.24
CA ASP A 198 11.51 -16.92 -13.17
C ASP A 198 12.64 -17.92 -13.51
N ASP A 199 12.40 -18.81 -14.46
CA ASP A 199 13.34 -19.84 -14.89
C ASP A 199 14.53 -19.30 -15.69
N SER A 200 14.45 -18.07 -16.20
CA SER A 200 15.58 -17.38 -16.82
C SER A 200 16.47 -16.65 -15.79
N GLY A 201 16.05 -16.61 -14.52
CA GLY A 201 16.75 -15.89 -13.45
C GLY A 201 16.50 -14.38 -13.47
N GLU A 202 15.60 -13.92 -14.34
CA GLU A 202 15.16 -12.54 -14.37
C GLU A 202 14.21 -12.24 -13.21
N VAL A 203 14.20 -10.98 -12.77
CA VAL A 203 13.57 -10.57 -11.52
C VAL A 203 12.52 -9.48 -11.76
N SER A 204 11.36 -9.62 -11.14
CA SER A 204 10.39 -8.54 -10.95
C SER A 204 10.11 -8.38 -9.47
N ALA A 205 9.88 -7.15 -9.04
CA ALA A 205 9.57 -6.83 -7.66
C ALA A 205 8.43 -5.82 -7.61
N GLY A 206 7.63 -5.86 -6.55
CA GLY A 206 6.54 -4.91 -6.40
C GLY A 206 5.99 -4.87 -4.99
N THR A 207 5.17 -3.87 -4.74
CA THR A 207 4.55 -3.64 -3.45
C THR A 207 3.16 -3.06 -3.61
N SER A 208 2.30 -3.32 -2.62
CA SER A 208 0.98 -2.70 -2.48
C SER A 208 0.66 -2.46 -0.99
N THR A 209 0.05 -1.33 -0.68
CA THR A 209 -0.21 -0.91 0.70
C THR A 209 -1.36 0.09 0.80
N ASN A 210 -1.96 0.17 1.98
CA ASN A 210 -2.77 1.31 2.41
C ASN A 210 -1.94 2.49 2.92
N GLY A 211 -0.64 2.29 3.15
CA GLY A 211 0.21 3.20 3.91
C GLY A 211 -0.10 3.14 5.41
N ALA A 212 0.44 4.11 6.14
CA ALA A 212 0.27 4.18 7.58
C ALA A 212 -1.20 4.45 7.97
N ARG A 213 -1.70 3.73 8.98
CA ARG A 213 -3.04 3.96 9.53
C ARG A 213 -3.12 5.35 10.18
N TYR A 214 -4.14 6.13 9.84
CA TYR A 214 -4.32 7.54 10.23
C TYR A 214 -3.20 8.45 9.73
N LYS A 215 -2.62 8.11 8.56
CA LYS A 215 -1.74 9.04 7.83
C LYS A 215 -2.47 10.36 7.58
N HIS A 216 -1.69 11.43 7.36
CA HIS A 216 -2.24 12.75 7.10
C HIS A 216 -3.35 12.72 6.05
N ARG A 217 -4.39 13.51 6.31
CA ARG A 217 -5.44 13.75 5.35
C ARG A 217 -4.84 14.28 4.06
N ASN A 218 -5.30 13.73 2.94
CA ASN A 218 -4.96 14.27 1.63
C ASN A 218 -6.09 15.18 1.13
N GLU A 219 -5.72 16.31 0.51
CA GLU A 219 -6.65 17.24 -0.15
C GLU A 219 -6.78 16.94 -1.64
#